data_AF-A0A2A5EVE2-F1
#
_entry.id   AF-A0A2A5EVE2-F1
#
_cell.length_a   1.000
_cell.length_b   1.000
_cell.length_c   1.000
_cell.angle_alpha   90.00
_cell.angle_beta   90.00
_cell.angle_gamma   90.00
#
_symmetry.space_group_name_H-M   'P 1'
#
loop_
_entity.id
_entity.type
_entity.pdbx_description
1 polymer ?
#
loop_
_entity_poly.entity_id
_entity_poly.type
_entity_poly.pdbx_seq_one_letter_code
_entity_poly.pdbx_strand_id
1 'polypeptide(L)'
;MRLFHRTSADAATLILRDGFKDRADSTGTNLGFYDQIPEIKAVWFADAPLDGDEGRQLLLEIPDEVAQKVDKTVRTGLWGRSSLVTRSNAQDGPPEVVEEGKAYQEFIIPAEIANQYGPPTDITDLADIF
;
A
#
# COMPACT_ATOMS: atom_id res chain seq x y z
N MET A 1 6.94 -4.91 10.88
CA MET A 1 6.08 -3.74 10.71
C MET A 1 4.64 -4.16 10.46
N ARG A 2 3.70 -3.26 10.75
CA ARG A 2 2.28 -3.39 10.45
C ARG A 2 2.00 -2.66 9.15
N LEU A 3 1.44 -3.37 8.19
CA LEU A 3 1.12 -2.84 6.87
C LEU A 3 -0.39 -2.85 6.64
N PHE A 4 -0.90 -1.72 6.19
CA PHE A 4 -2.32 -1.45 6.02
C PHE A 4 -2.65 -1.42 4.54
N HIS A 5 -3.65 -2.19 4.13
CA HIS A 5 -4.19 -2.20 2.78
C HIS A 5 -5.66 -1.81 2.83
N ARG A 6 -6.01 -0.70 2.18
CA ARG A 6 -7.39 -0.24 2.08
C ARG A 6 -7.99 -0.64 0.74
N THR A 7 -9.20 -1.21 0.78
CA THR A 7 -9.88 -1.71 -0.42
C THR A 7 -11.40 -1.69 -0.26
N SER A 8 -12.16 -2.02 -1.31
CA SER A 8 -13.63 -2.10 -1.20
C SER A 8 -14.06 -3.32 -0.38
N ALA A 9 -15.29 -3.30 0.17
CA ALA A 9 -15.81 -4.42 0.95
C ALA A 9 -15.83 -5.76 0.18
N ASP A 10 -16.18 -5.72 -1.10
CA ASP A 10 -16.17 -6.91 -1.97
C ASP A 10 -14.75 -7.44 -2.18
N ALA A 11 -13.79 -6.54 -2.45
CA ALA A 11 -12.40 -6.93 -2.64
C ALA A 11 -11.78 -7.46 -1.35
N ALA A 12 -12.09 -6.87 -0.19
CA ALA A 12 -11.66 -7.37 1.11
C ALA A 12 -12.17 -8.78 1.37
N THR A 13 -13.44 -9.05 1.05
CA THR A 13 -14.02 -10.40 1.18
C THR A 13 -13.27 -11.42 0.32
N LEU A 14 -12.90 -11.05 -0.91
CA LEU A 14 -12.11 -11.90 -1.80
C LEU A 14 -10.68 -12.11 -1.27
N ILE A 15 -10.04 -11.07 -0.74
CA ILE A 15 -8.68 -11.13 -0.18
C ILE A 15 -8.64 -11.99 1.08
N LEU A 16 -9.62 -11.86 1.97
CA LEU A 16 -9.71 -12.67 3.19
C LEU A 16 -9.94 -14.16 2.88
N ARG A 17 -10.63 -14.46 1.76
CA ARG A 17 -10.92 -15.84 1.34
C ARG A 17 -9.78 -16.47 0.53
N ASP A 18 -9.26 -15.75 -0.45
CA ASP A 18 -8.36 -16.28 -1.48
C ASP A 18 -6.90 -15.78 -1.32
N GLY A 19 -6.63 -14.89 -0.37
CA GLY A 19 -5.38 -14.15 -0.25
C GLY A 19 -5.31 -12.93 -1.18
N PHE A 20 -4.23 -12.16 -1.03
CA PHE A 20 -3.90 -11.07 -1.94
C PHE A 20 -3.71 -11.58 -3.37
N LYS A 21 -4.05 -10.75 -4.34
CA LYS A 21 -3.79 -10.99 -5.76
C LYS A 21 -3.10 -9.77 -6.33
N ASP A 22 -2.10 -9.99 -7.18
CA ASP A 22 -1.44 -8.90 -7.87
C ASP A 22 -2.49 -8.17 -8.70
N ARG A 23 -2.72 -6.90 -8.36
CA ARG A 23 -3.63 -6.07 -9.13
C ARG A 23 -2.83 -5.42 -10.23
N ALA A 24 -3.27 -5.61 -11.47
CA ALA A 24 -2.87 -4.77 -12.57
C ALA A 24 -3.42 -3.36 -12.32
N ASP A 25 -2.64 -2.50 -11.67
CA ASP A 25 -2.97 -1.08 -11.67
C ASP A 25 -2.85 -0.57 -13.09
N SER A 26 -3.96 -0.04 -13.60
CA SER A 26 -3.99 0.59 -14.92
C SER A 26 -2.92 1.66 -14.95
N THR A 27 -2.21 1.80 -16.06
CA THR A 27 -1.17 2.82 -16.28
C THR A 27 -1.62 4.25 -15.90
N GLY A 28 -2.93 4.50 -15.84
CA GLY A 28 -3.56 5.76 -15.43
C GLY A 28 -3.53 6.13 -13.94
N THR A 29 -3.20 5.22 -13.02
CA THR A 29 -3.10 5.55 -11.56
C THR A 29 -1.67 5.51 -11.03
N ASN A 30 -0.70 5.14 -11.88
CA ASN A 30 0.71 4.99 -11.51
C ASN A 30 1.42 6.34 -11.37
N LEU A 31 1.09 7.08 -10.32
CA LEU A 31 1.92 8.16 -9.77
C LEU A 31 2.23 9.30 -10.76
N GLY A 32 1.32 9.56 -11.70
CA GLY A 32 1.49 10.59 -12.74
C GLY A 32 2.36 10.17 -13.93
N PHE A 33 2.87 8.94 -13.94
CA PHE A 33 3.65 8.37 -15.05
C PHE A 33 2.75 7.55 -15.98
N TYR A 34 1.68 8.19 -16.45
CA TYR A 34 0.71 7.65 -17.40
C TYR A 34 1.42 6.98 -18.58
N ASP A 35 1.12 5.70 -18.81
CA ASP A 35 1.64 4.84 -19.90
C ASP A 35 3.17 4.75 -20.01
N GLN A 36 3.90 5.24 -19.01
CA GLN A 36 5.36 5.26 -18.97
C GLN A 36 5.94 4.18 -18.07
N ILE A 37 5.12 3.58 -17.21
CA ILE A 37 5.50 2.47 -16.35
C ILE A 37 4.74 1.22 -16.82
N PRO A 38 5.41 0.07 -17.00
CA PRO A 38 4.72 -1.19 -17.21
C PRO A 38 3.77 -1.49 -16.05
N GLU A 39 2.71 -2.24 -16.33
CA GLU A 39 1.74 -2.69 -15.33
C GLU A 39 2.44 -3.20 -14.06
N ILE A 40 2.17 -2.55 -12.92
CA ILE A 40 2.67 -2.98 -11.63
C ILE A 40 1.81 -4.16 -11.19
N LYS A 41 2.42 -5.34 -11.06
CA LYS A 41 1.77 -6.54 -10.52
C LYS A 41 2.18 -6.71 -9.07
N ALA A 42 1.53 -5.96 -8.19
CA ALA A 42 1.77 -6.01 -6.76
C ALA A 42 0.57 -5.49 -5.97
N VAL A 43 0.69 -5.50 -4.65
CA VAL A 43 -0.26 -4.91 -3.72
C VAL A 43 0.40 -3.74 -3.01
N TRP A 44 -0.35 -2.65 -2.89
CA TRP A 44 0.05 -1.45 -2.18
C TRP A 44 -0.34 -1.55 -0.71
N PHE A 45 0.61 -1.19 0.15
CA PHE A 45 0.44 -1.12 1.59
C PHE A 45 0.92 0.21 2.13
N ALA A 46 0.34 0.71 3.20
CA ALA A 46 0.84 1.83 3.99
C ALA A 46 1.39 1.32 5.33
N ASP A 47 2.37 1.99 5.93
CA ASP A 47 2.84 1.70 7.30
C ASP A 47 1.97 2.33 8.41
N ALA A 48 0.97 3.12 8.02
CA ALA A 48 -0.04 3.69 8.91
C ALA A 48 -1.44 3.39 8.37
N PRO A 49 -2.48 3.38 9.24
CA PRO A 49 -3.86 3.31 8.78
C PRO A 49 -4.17 4.46 7.81
N LEU A 50 -4.96 4.17 6.79
CA LEU A 50 -5.36 5.12 5.76
C LEU A 50 -6.73 5.69 6.09
N ASP A 51 -6.80 7.01 6.29
CA ASP A 51 -8.04 7.74 6.52
C ASP A 51 -8.94 7.75 5.28
N GLY A 52 -10.26 7.73 5.52
CA GLY A 52 -11.28 7.79 4.48
C GLY A 52 -12.59 7.20 4.96
N ASP A 53 -13.69 7.62 4.35
CA ASP A 53 -15.05 7.26 4.80
C ASP A 53 -15.57 5.94 4.20
N GLU A 54 -14.96 5.43 3.13
CA GLU A 54 -15.47 4.26 2.39
C GLU A 54 -14.41 3.16 2.17
N GLY A 55 -14.72 1.92 2.56
CA GLY A 55 -13.86 0.75 2.34
C GLY A 55 -13.55 -0.05 3.61
N ARG A 56 -12.83 -1.15 3.42
CA ARG A 56 -12.30 -2.02 4.48
C ARG A 56 -10.79 -1.79 4.62
N GLN A 57 -10.30 -1.84 5.85
CA GLN A 57 -8.89 -1.75 6.19
C GLN A 57 -8.36 -3.11 6.63
N LEU A 58 -7.42 -3.64 5.85
CA LEU A 58 -6.77 -4.92 6.09
C LEU A 58 -5.37 -4.71 6.66
N LEU A 59 -5.01 -5.45 7.69
CA LEU A 59 -3.70 -5.43 8.34
C LEU A 59 -2.90 -6.69 8.00
N LEU A 60 -1.66 -6.50 7.58
CA LEU A 60 -0.67 -7.56 7.38
C LEU A 60 0.56 -7.29 8.24
N GLU A 61 1.02 -8.31 8.98
CA GLU A 61 2.26 -8.23 9.75
C GLU A 61 3.40 -8.88 8.98
N ILE A 62 4.39 -8.09 8.58
CA ILE A 62 5.55 -8.55 7.81
C ILE A 62 6.84 -7.99 8.45
N PRO A 63 7.96 -8.76 8.48
CA PRO A 63 9.23 -8.23 8.97
C PRO A 63 9.70 -7.02 8.16
N ASP A 64 10.21 -6.01 8.87
CA ASP A 64 10.59 -4.72 8.29
C ASP A 64 11.63 -4.86 7.18
N GLU A 65 12.62 -5.72 7.40
CA GLU A 65 13.69 -6.01 6.44
C GLU A 65 13.14 -6.59 5.14
N VAL A 66 12.08 -7.39 5.21
CA VAL A 66 11.45 -8.00 4.04
C VAL A 66 10.66 -6.94 3.28
N ALA A 67 9.79 -6.20 3.96
CA ALA A 67 8.99 -5.16 3.32
C ALA A 67 9.86 -4.13 2.59
N GLN A 68 10.91 -3.63 3.26
CA GLN A 68 11.85 -2.67 2.66
C GLN A 68 12.64 -3.27 1.49
N LYS A 69 13.12 -4.51 1.63
CA LYS A 69 13.89 -5.18 0.57
C LYS A 69 13.03 -5.42 -0.67
N VAL A 70 11.83 -5.94 -0.49
CA VAL A 70 10.91 -6.29 -1.57
C VAL A 70 10.44 -5.03 -2.28
N ASP A 71 10.01 -4.01 -1.53
CA ASP A 71 9.65 -2.70 -2.08
C ASP A 71 10.81 -2.14 -2.92
N LYS A 72 12.02 -2.06 -2.36
CA LYS A 72 13.20 -1.59 -3.07
C LYS A 72 13.49 -2.41 -4.34
N THR A 73 13.38 -3.74 -4.27
CA THR A 73 13.61 -4.63 -5.41
C THR A 73 12.58 -4.40 -6.51
N VAL A 74 11.28 -4.34 -6.16
CA VAL A 74 10.20 -4.06 -7.12
C VAL A 74 10.41 -2.70 -7.76
N ARG A 75 10.64 -1.65 -6.97
CA ARG A 75 10.86 -0.28 -7.45
C ARG A 75 12.11 -0.17 -8.34
N THR A 76 13.20 -0.86 -8.00
CA THR A 76 14.42 -0.87 -8.82
C THR A 76 14.19 -1.61 -10.15
N GLY A 77 13.50 -2.75 -10.12
CA GLY A 77 13.17 -3.51 -11.33
C GLY A 77 12.15 -2.79 -12.22
N LEU A 78 11.22 -2.06 -11.62
CA LEU A 78 10.14 -1.36 -12.32
C LEU A 78 10.56 0.01 -12.88
N TRP A 79 11.38 0.77 -12.15
CA TRP A 79 11.81 2.12 -12.54
C TRP A 79 13.28 2.26 -12.91
N GLY A 80 14.00 1.15 -13.00
CA GLY A 80 15.31 1.02 -13.64
C GLY A 80 16.47 1.76 -13.00
N ARG A 81 16.26 2.78 -12.13
CA ARG A 81 17.34 3.56 -11.51
C ARG A 81 17.00 4.65 -10.49
N SER A 82 15.77 4.77 -10.00
CA SER A 82 15.47 5.87 -9.07
C SER A 82 14.45 5.50 -8.00
N SER A 83 14.96 5.52 -6.76
CA SER A 83 14.26 5.50 -5.48
C SER A 83 13.43 6.79 -5.26
N LEU A 84 12.67 7.24 -6.26
CA LEU A 84 12.09 8.58 -6.28
C LEU A 84 10.58 8.64 -6.06
N VAL A 85 9.91 7.53 -5.73
CA VAL A 85 8.47 7.60 -5.42
C VAL A 85 8.14 7.00 -4.06
N THR A 86 8.85 7.42 -3.02
CA THR A 86 8.27 7.32 -1.68
C THR A 86 7.15 8.35 -1.62
N ARG A 87 5.90 7.95 -1.85
CA ARG A 87 4.76 8.77 -1.42
C ARG A 87 4.86 8.85 0.11
N SER A 88 5.31 9.99 0.56
CA SER A 88 5.04 10.51 1.90
C SER A 88 3.95 11.53 1.68
N ASN A 89 2.88 11.49 2.45
CA ASN A 89 1.82 12.50 2.39
C ASN A 89 2.33 13.80 3.04
N ALA A 90 3.42 14.38 2.53
CA ALA A 90 3.81 15.74 2.82
C ALA A 90 3.08 16.60 1.78
N GLN A 91 1.94 17.19 2.17
CA GLN A 91 1.25 18.16 1.34
C GLN A 91 2.23 19.29 0.96
N ASP A 92 2.54 19.40 -0.34
CA ASP A 92 3.28 20.52 -0.92
C ASP A 92 2.35 21.75 -1.02
N GLY A 93 1.82 22.17 0.12
CA GLY A 93 0.89 23.29 0.28
C GLY A 93 1.45 24.35 1.24
N PRO A 94 1.04 25.63 1.12
CA PRO A 94 1.49 26.69 2.01
C PRO A 94 1.19 26.33 3.48
N PRO A 95 2.01 26.80 4.43
CA PRO A 95 2.03 26.30 5.81
C PRO A 95 0.87 26.89 6.62
N GLU A 96 -0.37 26.54 6.30
CA GLU A 96 -1.51 26.83 7.15
C GLU A 96 -2.34 25.57 7.32
N VAL A 97 -2.33 25.08 8.56
CA VAL A 97 -3.05 23.91 9.09
C VAL A 97 -2.45 22.57 8.65
N VAL A 98 -1.39 22.17 9.35
CA VAL A 98 -1.06 20.75 9.51
C VAL A 98 -2.25 20.11 10.24
N GLU A 99 -3.25 19.64 9.52
CA GLU A 99 -4.04 18.53 10.05
C GLU A 99 -3.05 17.39 10.29
N GLU A 100 -3.13 16.78 11.47
CA GLU A 100 -2.22 15.76 11.97
C GLU A 100 -2.40 14.43 11.21
N GLY A 101 -2.42 14.46 9.88
CA GLY A 101 -2.40 13.30 9.01
C GLY A 101 -1.01 12.70 9.07
N LYS A 102 -0.86 11.65 9.88
CA LYS A 102 0.39 10.87 10.03
C LYS A 102 1.01 10.66 8.64
N ALA A 103 2.20 11.21 8.42
CA ALA A 103 2.94 10.98 7.19
C ALA A 103 3.20 9.47 7.06
N TYR A 104 2.45 8.81 6.18
CA TYR A 104 2.58 7.38 5.93
C TYR A 104 3.48 7.15 4.72
N GLN A 105 4.17 6.02 4.74
CA GLN A 105 4.99 5.52 3.66
C GLN A 105 4.27 4.35 2.97
N GLU A 106 4.19 4.42 1.64
CA GLU A 106 3.64 3.34 0.82
C GLU A 106 4.70 2.34 0.36
N PHE A 107 4.39 1.05 0.52
CA PHE A 107 5.19 -0.10 0.14
C PHE A 107 4.48 -0.91 -0.95
N ILE A 108 5.25 -1.36 -1.94
CA ILE A 108 4.78 -2.22 -3.03
C ILE A 108 5.30 -3.63 -2.79
N ILE A 109 4.40 -4.56 -2.48
CA ILE A 109 4.74 -5.96 -2.16
C ILE A 109 3.97 -6.89 -3.09
N PRO A 110 4.63 -7.81 -3.82
CA PRO A 110 3.95 -8.82 -4.62
C PRO A 110 3.02 -9.67 -3.75
N ALA A 111 1.86 -10.01 -4.28
CA ALA A 111 0.87 -10.83 -3.58
C ALA A 111 1.43 -12.19 -3.14
N GLU A 112 2.29 -12.79 -3.96
CA GLU A 112 2.99 -14.04 -3.61
C GLU A 112 3.78 -13.91 -2.31
N ILE A 113 4.46 -12.79 -2.10
CA ILE A 113 5.24 -12.53 -0.89
C ILE A 113 4.31 -12.17 0.27
N ALA A 114 3.34 -11.29 0.05
CA ALA A 114 2.38 -10.89 1.08
C ALA A 114 1.65 -12.11 1.68
N ASN A 115 1.21 -13.03 0.83
CA ASN A 115 0.50 -14.24 1.24
C ASN A 115 1.36 -15.24 2.04
N GLN A 116 2.69 -15.12 2.03
CA GLN A 116 3.57 -15.95 2.88
C GLN A 116 3.48 -15.59 4.36
N TYR A 117 3.02 -14.38 4.67
CA TYR A 117 2.90 -13.87 6.05
C TYR A 117 1.52 -14.11 6.67
N GLY A 118 0.67 -14.87 5.97
CA GLY A 118 -0.66 -15.26 6.45
C GLY A 118 -1.80 -14.42 5.87
N PRO A 119 -3.05 -14.81 6.16
CA PRO A 119 -4.20 -14.03 5.76
C PRO A 119 -4.17 -12.67 6.48
N PRO A 120 -4.52 -11.56 5.81
CA PRO A 120 -4.62 -10.28 6.48
C PRO A 120 -5.78 -10.29 7.48
N THR A 121 -5.71 -9.40 8.47
CA THR A 121 -6.76 -9.19 9.46
C THR A 121 -7.62 -8.00 9.07
N ASP A 122 -8.94 -8.14 9.06
CA ASP A 122 -9.85 -7.00 8.90
C ASP A 122 -9.88 -6.20 10.22
N ILE A 123 -9.42 -4.95 10.15
CA ILE A 123 -9.40 -4.01 11.28
C ILE A 123 -10.30 -2.80 11.04
N THR A 124 -11.24 -2.88 10.09
CA THR A 124 -12.12 -1.76 9.73
C THR A 124 -12.90 -1.24 10.94
N ASP A 125 -13.48 -2.14 11.72
CA ASP A 125 -14.24 -1.82 12.95
C ASP A 125 -13.33 -1.52 14.16
N LEU A 126 -12.01 -1.57 13.98
CA LEU A 126 -10.98 -1.29 14.99
C LEU A 126 -10.16 -0.03 14.65
N ALA A 127 -10.56 0.73 13.63
CA ALA A 127 -9.83 1.94 13.22
C ALA A 127 -9.90 3.06 14.28
N ASP A 128 -10.90 3.07 15.15
CA ASP A 128 -11.06 4.04 16.26
C ASP A 128 -10.12 3.82 17.47
N ILE A 129 -9.27 2.78 17.46
CA ILE A 129 -8.41 2.42 18.60
C ILE A 129 -6.89 2.45 18.31
N PHE A 130 -6.45 3.05 17.19
CA PHE A 130 -5.03 3.14 16.79
C PHE A 130 -4.53 4.56 16.45
#